data_AF-A0A1Z9FQJ0-F1
#
_entry.id   AF-A0A1Z9FQJ0-F1
#
_cell.length_a   1.000
_cell.length_b   1.000
_cell.length_c   1.000
_cell.angle_alpha   90.00
_cell.angle_beta   90.00
_cell.angle_gamma   90.00
#
_symmetry.space_group_name_H-M   'P 1'
#
loop_
_entity.id
_entity.type
_entity.pdbx_description
1 polymer ?
#
loop_
_entity_poly.entity_id
_entity_poly.type
_entity_poly.pdbx_seq_one_letter_code
_entity_poly.pdbx_strand_id
1 'polypeptide(L)' 'MANLRQLQLNLAVGQEIAVGKHDDIAKITKIEYFPKSGDVSINTTRGPRKALTFRILESSNEDSYECTADKYR' A
#
# COMPACT_ATOMS: atom_id res chain seq x y z
N MET A 1 -13.67 -15.07 -15.47
CA MET A 1 -12.77 -14.36 -14.52
C MET A 1 -11.44 -14.16 -15.24
N ALA A 2 -11.02 -12.92 -15.49
CA ALA A 2 -9.79 -12.64 -16.24
C ALA A 2 -8.59 -12.57 -15.28
N ASN A 3 -7.49 -13.24 -15.64
CA ASN A 3 -6.23 -13.15 -14.89
C ASN A 3 -5.47 -11.92 -15.38
N LEU A 4 -5.48 -10.85 -14.58
CA LEU A 4 -4.74 -9.63 -14.88
C LEU A 4 -3.27 -9.85 -14.54
N ARG A 5 -2.38 -9.63 -15.52
CA ARG A 5 -0.92 -9.72 -15.31
C ARG A 5 -0.34 -8.47 -14.64
N GLN A 6 -1.02 -7.33 -14.75
CA GLN A 6 -0.56 -6.04 -14.23
C GLN A 6 -1.78 -5.15 -13.91
N LEU A 7 -1.67 -4.40 -12.81
CA LEU A 7 -2.65 -3.40 -12.38
C LEU A 7 -1.87 -2.17 -11.87
N GLN A 8 -2.26 -0.99 -12.31
CA GLN A 8 -1.77 0.29 -11.77
C GLN A 8 -2.94 1.05 -11.17
N LEU A 9 -2.79 1.51 -9.93
CA LEU A 9 -3.80 2.27 -9.21
C LEU A 9 -3.21 3.62 -8.82
N ASN A 10 -3.83 4.69 -9.30
CA ASN A 10 -3.49 6.06 -8.94
C ASN A 10 -4.63 6.62 -8.10
N LEU A 11 -4.31 7.07 -6.89
CA LEU A 11 -5.26 7.62 -5.93
C LEU A 11 -4.76 8.96 -5.45
N ALA A 12 -5.59 9.98 -5.56
CA ALA A 12 -5.23 11.35 -5.17
C ALA A 12 -6.05 11.82 -3.97
N VAL A 13 -5.42 12.61 -3.08
CA VAL A 13 -6.16 13.34 -2.06
C VAL A 13 -7.10 14.33 -2.76
N GLY A 14 -8.35 14.34 -2.32
CA GLY A 14 -9.42 15.14 -2.89
C GLY A 14 -10.27 14.42 -3.94
N GLN A 15 -9.88 13.24 -4.40
CA GLN A 15 -10.68 12.40 -5.29
C GLN A 15 -11.93 11.86 -4.57
N GLU A 16 -13.04 11.76 -5.29
CA GLU A 16 -14.26 11.10 -4.82
C GLU A 16 -14.26 9.62 -5.21
N ILE A 17 -14.64 8.77 -4.26
CA ILE A 17 -14.73 7.32 -4.41
C ILE A 17 -16.01 6.79 -3.77
N ALA A 18 -16.58 5.74 -4.36
CA ALA A 18 -17.69 4.99 -3.79
C ALA A 18 -17.18 4.02 -2.72
N VAL A 19 -17.85 3.96 -1.57
CA VAL A 19 -17.38 3.21 -0.42
C VAL A 19 -18.51 2.55 0.39
N GLY A 20 -18.19 1.42 1.02
CA GLY A 20 -19.14 0.68 1.87
C GLY A 20 -20.05 -0.24 1.07
N LYS A 21 -21.12 -0.73 1.70
CA LYS A 21 -22.09 -1.66 1.07
C LYS A 21 -23.12 -0.96 0.19
N HIS A 22 -23.28 0.35 0.36
CA HIS A 22 -24.27 1.17 -0.33
C HIS A 22 -23.64 2.12 -1.35
N ASP A 23 -22.35 1.94 -1.66
CA ASP A 23 -21.59 2.78 -2.60
C ASP A 23 -21.70 4.28 -2.29
N ASP A 24 -21.67 4.64 -1.01
CA ASP A 24 -21.72 6.03 -0.56
C ASP A 24 -20.53 6.80 -1.14
N ILE A 25 -20.76 8.01 -1.62
CA ILE A 25 -19.67 8.86 -2.11
C ILE A 25 -18.89 9.46 -0.93
N ALA A 26 -17.57 9.26 -0.95
CA ALA A 26 -16.64 9.81 0.02
C ALA A 26 -15.44 10.44 -0.69
N LYS A 27 -14.94 11.53 -0.10
CA LYS A 27 -13.74 12.21 -0.59
C LYS A 27 -12.52 11.72 0.16
N ILE A 28 -11.44 11.39 -0.56
CA ILE A 28 -10.15 11.03 0.05
C ILE A 28 -9.56 12.28 0.72
N THR A 29 -9.24 12.16 2.00
CA THR A 29 -8.66 13.26 2.80
C THR A 29 -7.19 13.03 3.12
N LYS A 30 -6.75 11.78 3.23
CA LYS A 30 -5.35 11.42 3.55
C LYS A 30 -5.01 10.04 2.98
N ILE A 31 -3.76 9.85 2.58
CA ILE A 31 -3.21 8.54 2.19
C ILE A 31 -1.97 8.31 3.04
N GLU A 32 -1.90 7.15 3.70
CA GLU A 32 -0.81 6.79 4.63
C GLU A 32 -0.29 5.39 4.32
N TYR A 33 1.03 5.23 4.32
CA TYR A 33 1.69 3.93 4.26
C TYR A 33 2.34 3.63 5.61
N PHE A 34 2.14 2.42 6.12
CA PHE A 34 2.71 1.93 7.37
C PHE A 34 3.77 0.87 7.07
N PRO A 35 5.06 1.20 7.04
CA PRO A 35 6.11 0.28 6.60
C PRO A 35 6.19 -1.03 7.40
N LYS A 36 5.96 -0.93 8.72
CA LYS A 36 6.03 -2.09 9.62
C LYS A 36 4.92 -3.10 9.34
N SER A 37 3.69 -2.67 9.05
CA SER A 37 2.59 -3.59 8.73
C SER A 37 2.41 -3.86 7.23
N GLY A 38 2.95 -2.99 6.37
CA GLY A 38 2.67 -3.01 4.92
C GLY A 38 1.27 -2.51 4.57
N ASP A 39 0.59 -1.81 5.49
CA ASP A 39 -0.75 -1.31 5.21
C ASP A 39 -0.68 0.03 4.48
N VAL A 40 -1.48 0.17 3.43
CA VAL A 40 -1.82 1.45 2.81
C VAL A 40 -3.24 1.82 3.26
N SER A 41 -3.36 2.85 4.11
CA SER A 41 -4.64 3.39 4.58
C SER A 41 -5.04 4.62 3.79
N ILE A 42 -6.32 4.68 3.43
CA ILE A 42 -6.96 5.83 2.81
C ILE A 42 -8.00 6.35 3.78
N ASN A 43 -7.80 7.57 4.27
CA ASN A 43 -8.78 8.25 5.08
C ASN A 43 -9.76 8.99 4.17
N THR A 44 -11.04 8.89 4.48
CA THR A 44 -12.10 9.54 3.71
C THR A 44 -13.03 10.33 4.62
N THR A 45 -13.88 11.16 4.04
CA THR A 45 -14.97 11.85 4.77
C THR A 45 -15.97 10.88 5.42
N ARG A 46 -15.97 9.60 5.02
CA ARG A 46 -16.80 8.52 5.60
C ARG A 46 -15.96 7.50 6.38
N GLY A 47 -14.81 7.92 6.92
CA GLY A 47 -13.93 7.11 7.77
C GLY A 47 -12.71 6.52 7.04
N PRO A 48 -11.77 5.93 7.80
CA PRO A 48 -10.56 5.30 7.27
C PRO A 48 -10.82 3.92 6.65
N ARG A 49 -10.05 3.55 5.62
CA ARG A 49 -10.11 2.24 4.97
C ARG A 49 -8.72 1.73 4.61
N LYS A 50 -8.48 0.44 4.80
CA LYS A 50 -7.30 -0.22 4.24
C LYS A 50 -7.51 -0.49 2.76
N ALA A 51 -6.61 0.03 1.92
CA ALA A 51 -6.69 -0.14 0.47
C ALA A 51 -5.89 -1.35 0.01
N LEU A 52 -4.65 -1.47 0.51
CA LEU A 52 -3.73 -2.52 0.15
C LEU A 52 -2.96 -2.96 1.40
N THR A 53 -2.66 -4.25 1.50
CA THR A 53 -1.82 -4.81 2.57
C THR A 53 -0.69 -5.59 1.91
N PHE A 54 0.41 -4.91 1.65
CA PHE A 54 1.65 -5.51 1.18
C PHE A 54 2.83 -4.65 1.66
N ARG A 55 3.93 -5.31 2.01
CA ARG A 55 5.18 -4.60 2.30
C ARG A 55 5.95 -4.44 0.99
N ILE A 56 6.40 -3.22 0.71
CA ILE A 56 7.42 -3.03 -0.33
C ILE A 56 8.66 -3.75 0.17
N LEU A 57 9.15 -4.73 -0.60
CA LEU A 57 10.44 -5.34 -0.32
C LEU A 57 11.46 -4.21 -0.47
N GLU A 58 12.00 -3.73 0.65
CA GLU A 58 13.24 -2.97 0.60
C GLU A 58 14.22 -3.93 -0.05
N SER A 59 14.61 -3.62 -1.28
CA SER A 59 15.68 -4.34 -1.96
C SER A 59 16.83 -4.35 -0.97
N SER A 60 17.13 -5.53 -0.45
CA SER A 60 18.24 -5.78 0.44
C SER A 60 19.48 -5.17 -0.18
N ASN A 61 19.80 -3.93 0.19
CA ASN A 61 21.20 -3.47 0.13
C ASN A 61 22.04 -4.29 1.14
N GLU A 62 21.44 -5.28 1.81
CA GLU A 62 22.08 -6.41 2.49
C GLU A 62 22.49 -7.57 1.55
N ASP A 63 22.32 -7.47 0.22
CA ASP A 63 23.02 -8.33 -0.75
C ASP A 63 24.39 -7.73 -1.18
N SER A 64 24.94 -6.81 -0.39
CA SER A 64 26.31 -6.30 -0.55
C SER A 64 27.36 -7.09 0.25
N TYR A 65 27.08 -8.35 0.58
CA TYR A 65 28.09 -9.25 1.14
C TYR A 65 28.32 -10.38 0.15
N GLU A 66 29.53 -10.44 -0.42
CA GLU A 66 29.94 -11.46 -1.39
C GLU A 66 29.82 -12.90 -0.81
N CYS A 67 29.76 -13.04 0.52
CA CYS A 67 29.52 -14.30 1.21
C CYS A 67 28.85 -14.11 2.58
N THR A 68 27.93 -15.02 2.94
CA THR A 68 27.21 -15.03 4.22
C THR A 68 28.11 -15.14 5.47
N ALA A 69 29.37 -15.53 5.29
CA ALA A 69 30.37 -15.66 6.36
C ALA A 69 30.86 -14.31 6.91
N ASP A 70 30.76 -13.21 6.13
CA ASP A 70 31.19 -11.86 6.55
C ASP A 70 30.33 -11.25 7.66
N LYS A 71 29.19 -11.87 8.00
CA LYS A 71 28.33 -11.45 9.12
C LYS A 71 28.98 -11.63 10.50
N TYR A 72 30.03 -12.44 10.62
CA TYR A 72 30.62 -12.85 11.90
C TYR A 72 32.08 -12.43 12.11
N ARG A 73 32.60 -11.54 11.27
CA ARG A 73 34.01 -11.09 11.31
C ARG A 73 34.16 -9.75 12.03
#